data_AF-E2CIW8-F1
#
_entry.id   AF-E2CIW8-F1
#
_cell.length_a   1.000
_cell.length_b   1.000
_cell.length_c   1.000
_cell.angle_alpha   90.00
_cell.angle_beta   90.00
_cell.angle_gamma   90.00
#
_symmetry.space_group_name_H-M   'P 1'
#
loop_
_entity.id
_entity.type
_entity.pdbx_description
1 polymer ?
#
loop_
_entity_poly.entity_id
_entity_poly.type
_entity_poly.pdbx_seq_one_letter_code
_entity_poly.pdbx_strand_id
1 'polypeptide(L)'
;MEKLSALVKLAEQRVEQMTKRFSAVKLELEAKHSALENAEQIEVQIRSDVAREKMQMRSAMVEKPSNAFLLERYRYSHDRMNRTIAAAESMIQTKKTEIEEKQVEVASVRERLFKAQKLLDKRKKLQKDFELQREQELELAEELELEDLAFQKIDMGNSQ
;
A
#
# COMPACT_ATOMS: atom_id res chain seq x y z
N MET A 1 -10.64 3.86 33.88
CA MET A 1 -11.45 4.05 32.66
C MET A 1 -10.87 5.08 31.68
N GLU A 2 -10.60 6.31 32.10
CA GLU A 2 -10.07 7.37 31.19
C GLU A 2 -8.77 6.99 30.47
N LYS A 3 -7.83 6.34 31.17
CA LYS A 3 -6.56 5.87 30.57
C LYS A 3 -6.76 4.83 29.47
N LEU A 4 -7.73 3.92 29.64
CA LEU A 4 -7.98 2.84 28.67
C LEU A 4 -8.71 3.38 27.44
N SER A 5 -9.68 4.27 27.65
CA SER A 5 -10.36 5.01 26.57
C SER A 5 -9.38 5.85 25.75
N ALA A 6 -8.44 6.54 26.40
CA ALA A 6 -7.39 7.29 25.71
C ALA A 6 -6.48 6.39 24.85
N LEU A 7 -6.11 5.20 25.35
CA LEU A 7 -5.32 4.22 24.60
C LEU A 7 -6.07 3.64 23.39
N VAL A 8 -7.39 3.48 23.48
CA VAL A 8 -8.24 3.06 22.34
C VAL A 8 -8.28 4.16 21.29
N LYS A 9 -8.58 5.40 21.68
CA LYS A 9 -8.58 6.56 20.76
C LYS A 9 -7.24 6.72 20.04
N LEU A 10 -6.13 6.56 20.76
CA LEU A 10 -4.79 6.64 20.16
C LEU A 10 -4.51 5.48 19.18
N ALA A 11 -5.04 4.28 19.44
CA ALA A 11 -4.96 3.17 18.49
C ALA A 11 -5.83 3.41 17.24
N GLU A 12 -7.03 3.98 17.39
CA GLU A 12 -7.90 4.33 16.27
C GLU A 12 -7.24 5.36 15.35
N GLN A 13 -6.68 6.42 15.92
CA GLN A 13 -5.93 7.43 15.17
C GLN A 13 -4.75 6.81 14.41
N ARG A 14 -4.02 5.88 15.03
CA ARG A 14 -2.90 5.19 14.39
C ARG A 14 -3.35 4.31 13.23
N VAL A 15 -4.46 3.57 13.39
CA VAL A 15 -5.05 2.78 12.31
C VAL A 15 -5.47 3.69 11.16
N GLU A 16 -6.16 4.79 11.45
CA GLU A 16 -6.59 5.75 10.44
C GLU A 16 -5.40 6.32 9.64
N GLN A 17 -4.34 6.75 10.32
CA GLN A 17 -3.12 7.23 9.68
C GLN A 17 -2.47 6.17 8.80
N MET A 18 -2.41 4.91 9.27
CA MET A 18 -1.86 3.81 8.49
C MET A 18 -2.72 3.47 7.27
N THR A 19 -4.05 3.55 7.39
CA THR A 19 -4.96 3.37 6.26
C THR A 19 -4.75 4.45 5.20
N LYS A 20 -4.66 5.73 5.60
CA LYS A 20 -4.35 6.83 4.69
C LYS A 20 -3.01 6.62 3.97
N ARG A 21 -1.98 6.24 4.72
CA ARG A 21 -0.66 5.93 4.15
C ARG A 21 -0.72 4.75 3.18
N PHE A 22 -1.42 3.68 3.54
CA PHE A 22 -1.58 2.52 2.67
C PHE A 22 -2.24 2.88 1.34
N SER A 23 -3.31 3.68 1.39
CA SER A 23 -3.99 4.17 0.17
C SER A 23 -3.07 5.04 -0.68
N ALA A 24 -2.29 5.94 -0.07
CA ALA A 24 -1.36 6.79 -0.81
C ALA A 24 -0.26 5.97 -1.53
N VAL A 25 0.37 5.02 -0.82
CA VAL A 25 1.42 4.17 -1.42
C VAL A 25 0.84 3.28 -2.53
N LYS A 26 -0.42 2.83 -2.39
CA LYS A 26 -1.11 2.07 -3.44
C LYS A 26 -1.35 2.91 -4.70
N LEU A 27 -1.82 4.15 -4.54
CA LEU A 27 -2.00 5.08 -5.67
C LEU A 27 -0.67 5.36 -6.39
N GLU A 28 0.42 5.52 -5.64
CA GLU A 28 1.75 5.70 -6.22
C GLU A 28 2.21 4.45 -7.00
N LEU A 29 1.90 3.25 -6.50
CA LEU A 29 2.17 2.00 -7.22
C LEU A 29 1.37 1.92 -8.53
N GLU A 30 0.08 2.28 -8.50
CA GLU A 30 -0.78 2.33 -9.69
C GLU A 30 -0.24 3.33 -10.73
N ALA A 31 0.22 4.51 -10.29
CA ALA A 31 0.87 5.48 -11.16
C ALA A 31 2.16 4.95 -11.80
N LYS A 32 2.97 4.20 -11.04
CA LYS A 32 4.18 3.54 -11.58
C LYS A 32 3.83 2.48 -12.62
N HIS A 33 2.79 1.68 -12.40
CA HIS A 33 2.31 0.72 -13.40
C HIS A 33 1.87 1.41 -14.70
N SER A 34 1.10 2.51 -14.61
CA SER A 34 0.73 3.30 -15.78
C SER A 34 1.97 3.87 -16.50
N ALA A 35 2.97 4.33 -15.75
CA ALA A 35 4.21 4.83 -16.33
C ALA A 35 5.05 3.73 -17.01
N LEU A 36 4.96 2.48 -16.56
CA LEU A 36 5.56 1.32 -17.23
C LEU A 36 4.81 0.99 -18.53
N GLU A 37 3.48 0.94 -18.49
CA GLU A 37 2.67 0.68 -19.68
C GLU A 37 2.96 1.70 -20.80
N ASN A 38 3.05 2.99 -20.44
CA ASN A 38 3.44 4.03 -21.40
C ASN A 38 4.84 3.80 -21.98
N ALA A 39 5.80 3.34 -21.17
CA ALA A 39 7.15 3.04 -21.63
C ALA A 39 7.19 1.84 -22.58
N GLU A 40 6.39 0.81 -22.29
CA GLU A 40 6.24 -0.37 -23.15
C GLU A 40 5.59 0.01 -24.49
N GLN A 41 4.59 0.89 -24.49
CA GLN A 41 3.99 1.41 -25.73
C GLN A 41 5.00 2.21 -26.58
N ILE A 42 5.81 3.06 -25.94
CA ILE A 42 6.88 3.81 -26.62
C ILE A 42 7.90 2.84 -27.24
N GLU A 43 8.30 1.78 -26.53
CA GLU A 43 9.24 0.79 -27.03
C GLU A 43 8.70 0.05 -28.27
N VAL A 44 7.42 -0.32 -28.25
CA VAL A 44 6.75 -0.93 -29.40
C VAL A 44 6.77 0.01 -30.61
N GLN A 45 6.50 1.30 -30.40
CA GLN A 45 6.56 2.30 -31.47
C GLN A 45 7.99 2.44 -32.02
N ILE A 46 8.99 2.51 -31.14
CA ILE A 46 10.41 2.56 -31.53
C ILE A 46 10.77 1.34 -32.38
N ARG A 47 10.37 0.13 -31.97
CA ARG A 47 10.64 -1.09 -32.74
C ARG A 47 9.98 -1.07 -34.11
N SER A 48 8.75 -0.58 -34.19
CA SER A 48 8.01 -0.43 -35.46
C SER A 48 8.74 0.52 -36.42
N ASP A 49 9.15 1.69 -35.93
CA ASP A 49 9.87 2.69 -36.73
C ASP A 49 11.25 2.18 -37.16
N VAL A 50 11.98 1.51 -36.26
CA VAL A 50 13.25 0.84 -36.58
C VAL A 50 13.06 -0.24 -37.63
N ALA A 51 12.01 -1.06 -37.55
CA ALA A 51 11.74 -2.10 -38.54
C ALA A 51 11.46 -1.50 -39.92
N ARG A 52 10.67 -0.41 -39.98
CA ARG A 52 10.37 0.33 -41.21
C ARG A 52 11.64 0.92 -41.82
N GLU A 53 12.49 1.56 -41.02
CA GLU A 53 13.73 2.17 -41.51
C GLU A 53 14.73 1.09 -41.97
N LYS A 54 14.86 -0.03 -41.24
CA LYS A 54 15.66 -1.20 -41.69
C LYS A 54 15.15 -1.78 -43.01
N MET A 55 13.84 -1.78 -43.26
CA MET A 55 13.26 -2.21 -44.54
C MET A 55 13.63 -1.25 -45.67
N GLN A 56 13.43 0.06 -45.47
CA GLN A 56 13.78 1.08 -46.47
C GLN A 56 15.26 1.05 -46.85
N MET A 57 16.14 0.87 -45.86
CA MET A 57 17.57 0.77 -46.12
C MET A 57 17.94 -0.49 -46.89
N ARG A 58 17.33 -1.63 -46.56
CA ARG A 58 17.55 -2.87 -47.32
C ARG A 58 17.13 -2.71 -48.77
N SER A 59 15.98 -2.08 -49.04
CA SER A 59 15.56 -1.77 -50.41
C SER A 59 16.58 -0.88 -51.14
N ALA A 60 17.06 0.19 -50.50
CA ALA A 60 18.07 1.07 -51.09
C ALA A 60 19.42 0.37 -51.37
N MET A 61 19.82 -0.57 -50.52
CA MET A 61 21.03 -1.38 -50.72
C MET A 61 20.89 -2.40 -51.84
N VAL A 62 19.69 -2.96 -52.04
CA VAL A 62 19.40 -3.84 -53.18
C VAL A 62 19.47 -3.07 -54.49
N GLU A 63 18.97 -1.84 -54.53
CA GLU A 63 19.02 -1.00 -55.73
C GLU A 63 20.44 -0.51 -56.08
N LYS A 64 21.29 -0.26 -55.07
CA LYS A 64 22.65 0.28 -55.25
C LYS A 64 23.67 -0.39 -54.31
N PRO A 65 24.02 -1.67 -54.54
CA PRO A 65 24.78 -2.50 -53.60
C PRO A 65 26.25 -2.06 -53.42
N SER A 66 26.86 -1.46 -54.44
CA SER A 66 28.26 -1.04 -54.43
C SER A 66 28.48 0.40 -53.98
N ASN A 67 27.45 1.08 -53.46
CA ASN A 67 27.57 2.47 -53.04
C ASN A 67 28.14 2.59 -51.63
N ALA A 68 29.44 2.91 -51.52
CA ALA A 68 30.15 3.08 -50.26
C ALA A 68 29.48 4.09 -49.30
N PHE A 69 28.89 5.16 -49.82
CA PHE A 69 28.17 6.14 -49.00
C PHE A 69 26.89 5.56 -48.38
N LEU A 70 26.15 4.73 -49.13
CA LEU A 70 24.96 4.05 -48.61
C LEU A 70 25.31 3.00 -47.56
N LEU A 71 26.42 2.29 -47.74
CA LEU A 71 26.94 1.32 -46.77
C LEU A 71 27.29 1.99 -45.43
N GLU A 72 28.00 3.12 -45.47
CA GLU A 72 28.38 3.84 -44.25
C GLU A 72 27.16 4.45 -43.54
N ARG A 73 26.23 5.03 -44.32
CA ARG A 73 24.95 5.53 -43.80
C ARG A 73 24.12 4.41 -43.14
N TYR A 74 24.13 3.21 -43.71
CA TYR A 74 23.45 2.04 -43.14
C TYR A 74 24.04 1.64 -41.80
N ARG A 75 25.37 1.52 -41.69
CA ARG A 75 26.05 1.18 -40.43
C ARG A 75 25.72 2.19 -39.34
N TYR A 76 25.85 3.49 -39.64
CA TYR A 76 25.54 4.55 -38.69
C TYR A 76 24.09 4.48 -38.20
N SER A 77 23.12 4.33 -39.13
CA SER A 77 21.72 4.29 -38.71
C SER A 77 21.38 3.00 -37.96
N HIS A 78 21.93 1.85 -38.36
CA HIS A 78 21.76 0.59 -37.65
C HIS A 78 22.24 0.68 -36.19
N ASP A 79 23.42 1.25 -35.97
CA ASP A 79 23.97 1.46 -34.64
C ASP A 79 23.11 2.42 -33.81
N ARG A 80 22.65 3.51 -34.42
CA ARG A 80 21.71 4.44 -33.79
C ARG A 80 20.41 3.74 -33.38
N MET A 81 19.79 2.96 -34.27
CA MET A 81 18.56 2.22 -33.98
C MET A 81 18.73 1.26 -32.81
N ASN A 82 19.81 0.48 -32.79
CA ASN A 82 20.07 -0.47 -31.73
C ASN A 82 20.28 0.23 -30.38
N ARG A 83 20.95 1.40 -30.38
CA ARG A 83 21.07 2.23 -29.15
C ARG A 83 19.72 2.75 -28.68
N THR A 84 18.85 3.19 -29.60
CA THR A 84 17.50 3.66 -29.23
C THR A 84 16.66 2.55 -28.62
N ILE A 85 16.71 1.33 -29.18
CA ILE A 85 16.02 0.15 -28.61
C ILE A 85 16.59 -0.18 -27.22
N ALA A 86 17.92 -0.26 -27.10
CA ALA A 86 18.56 -0.57 -25.82
C ALA A 86 18.23 0.47 -24.73
N ALA A 87 18.13 1.76 -25.10
CA ALA A 87 17.71 2.82 -24.18
C ALA A 87 16.25 2.64 -23.72
N ALA A 88 15.34 2.27 -24.63
CA ALA A 88 13.95 1.99 -24.30
C ALA A 88 13.81 0.76 -23.38
N GLU A 89 14.53 -0.32 -23.68
CA GLU A 89 14.59 -1.53 -22.85
C GLU A 89 15.13 -1.22 -21.45
N SER A 90 16.20 -0.42 -21.36
CA SER A 90 16.78 0.01 -20.08
C SER A 90 15.81 0.86 -19.26
N MET A 91 15.04 1.74 -19.91
CA MET A 91 14.00 2.54 -19.24
C MET A 91 12.87 1.66 -18.71
N ILE A 92 12.41 0.66 -19.48
CA ILE A 92 11.41 -0.32 -19.04
C ILE A 92 11.94 -1.09 -17.83
N GLN A 93 13.20 -1.56 -17.88
CA GLN A 93 13.79 -2.31 -16.79
C GLN A 93 13.88 -1.47 -15.51
N THR A 94 14.27 -0.20 -15.62
CA THR A 94 14.31 0.73 -14.49
C THR A 94 12.92 0.88 -13.86
N LYS A 95 11.88 1.07 -14.69
CA LYS A 95 10.50 1.18 -14.22
C LYS A 95 9.99 -0.09 -13.55
N LYS A 96 10.39 -1.27 -14.04
CA LYS A 96 10.07 -2.57 -13.40
C LYS A 96 10.69 -2.66 -12.02
N THR A 97 11.96 -2.30 -11.87
CA THR A 97 12.63 -2.26 -10.56
C THR A 97 11.96 -1.28 -9.60
N GLU A 98 11.60 -0.08 -10.06
CA GLU A 98 10.85 0.89 -9.23
C GLU A 98 9.48 0.36 -8.77
N ILE A 99 8.80 -0.43 -9.61
CA ILE A 99 7.54 -1.09 -9.25
C ILE A 99 7.78 -2.16 -8.18
N GLU A 100 8.81 -2.99 -8.33
CA GLU A 100 9.17 -4.03 -7.35
C GLU A 100 9.47 -3.41 -5.98
N GLU A 101 10.30 -2.36 -5.94
CA GLU A 101 10.58 -1.61 -4.71
C GLU A 101 9.31 -1.07 -4.07
N LYS A 102 8.40 -0.53 -4.89
CA LYS A 102 7.14 0.03 -4.39
C LYS A 102 6.17 -1.05 -3.90
N GLN A 103 6.15 -2.22 -4.54
CA GLN A 103 5.38 -3.38 -4.09
C GLN A 103 5.85 -3.87 -2.72
N VAL A 104 7.16 -3.88 -2.48
CA VAL A 104 7.72 -4.19 -1.16
C VAL A 104 7.28 -3.15 -0.12
N GLU A 105 7.24 -1.86 -0.46
CA GLU A 105 6.72 -0.82 0.44
C GLU A 105 5.23 -1.05 0.76
N VAL A 106 4.39 -1.33 -0.25
CA VAL A 106 2.97 -1.65 -0.07
C VAL A 106 2.80 -2.82 0.88
N ALA A 107 3.57 -3.90 0.69
CA ALA A 107 3.52 -5.07 1.56
C ALA A 107 3.89 -4.72 3.01
N SER A 108 4.94 -3.92 3.21
CA SER A 108 5.37 -3.47 4.55
C SER A 108 4.30 -2.61 5.24
N VAL A 109 3.71 -1.65 4.52
CA VAL A 109 2.65 -0.79 5.07
C VAL A 109 1.40 -1.61 5.39
N ARG A 110 1.02 -2.56 4.53
CA ARG A 110 -0.09 -3.49 4.76
C ARG A 110 0.11 -4.31 6.03
N GLU A 111 1.30 -4.85 6.24
CA GLU A 111 1.63 -5.63 7.44
C GLU A 111 1.53 -4.76 8.71
N ARG A 112 2.05 -3.53 8.67
CA ARG A 112 1.95 -2.58 9.78
C ARG A 112 0.50 -2.19 10.09
N LEU A 113 -0.31 -1.96 9.06
CA LEU A 113 -1.74 -1.69 9.21
C LEU A 113 -2.46 -2.87 9.86
N PHE A 114 -2.19 -4.10 9.39
CA PHE A 114 -2.76 -5.31 9.97
C PHE A 114 -2.39 -5.47 11.47
N LYS A 115 -1.11 -5.25 11.82
CA LYS A 115 -0.67 -5.27 13.22
C LYS A 115 -1.36 -4.19 14.06
N ALA A 116 -1.51 -2.97 13.52
CA ALA A 116 -2.20 -1.89 14.20
C ALA A 116 -3.69 -2.21 14.45
N GLN A 117 -4.38 -2.78 13.45
CA GLN A 117 -5.77 -3.21 13.58
C GLN A 117 -5.93 -4.27 14.67
N LYS A 118 -5.08 -5.30 14.66
CA LYS A 118 -5.11 -6.35 15.69
C LYS A 118 -4.89 -5.79 17.10
N LEU A 119 -4.03 -4.79 17.25
CA LEU A 119 -3.82 -4.11 18.54
C LEU A 119 -5.04 -3.30 18.96
N LEU A 120 -5.69 -2.60 18.02
CA LEU A 120 -6.92 -1.88 18.30
C LEU A 120 -8.03 -2.83 18.78
N ASP A 121 -8.25 -3.95 18.08
CA ASP A 121 -9.28 -4.92 18.44
C ASP A 121 -9.05 -5.50 19.85
N LYS A 122 -7.79 -5.81 20.19
CA LYS A 122 -7.41 -6.24 21.55
C LYS A 122 -7.73 -5.17 22.60
N ARG A 123 -7.43 -3.90 22.32
CA ARG A 123 -7.72 -2.80 23.26
C ARG A 123 -9.21 -2.57 23.44
N LYS A 124 -10.00 -2.67 22.36
CA LYS A 124 -11.47 -2.59 22.43
C LYS A 124 -12.06 -3.73 23.24
N LYS A 125 -11.53 -4.95 23.08
CA LYS A 125 -11.94 -6.09 23.90
C LYS A 125 -11.65 -5.85 25.39
N LEU A 126 -10.43 -5.44 25.72
CA LEU A 126 -10.07 -5.10 27.10
C LEU A 126 -10.95 -3.99 27.67
N GLN A 127 -11.31 -2.99 26.86
CA GLN A 127 -12.22 -1.92 27.30
C GLN A 127 -13.58 -2.48 27.68
N LYS A 128 -14.15 -3.34 26.84
CA LYS A 128 -15.43 -3.99 27.12
C LYS A 128 -15.37 -4.87 28.36
N ASP A 129 -14.30 -5.63 28.53
CA ASP A 129 -14.11 -6.50 29.70
C ASP A 129 -14.04 -5.67 31.00
N PHE A 130 -13.37 -4.50 30.97
CA PHE A 130 -13.33 -3.57 32.10
C PHE A 130 -14.68 -2.89 32.38
N GLU A 131 -15.44 -2.54 31.34
CA GLU A 131 -16.78 -1.97 31.47
C GLU A 131 -17.72 -2.96 32.16
N LEU A 132 -17.67 -4.23 31.74
CA LEU A 132 -18.47 -5.31 32.35
C LEU A 132 -18.10 -5.56 33.82
N GLN A 133 -16.79 -5.61 34.15
CA GLN A 133 -16.36 -5.78 35.55
C GLN A 133 -16.87 -4.64 36.44
N ARG A 134 -16.84 -3.41 35.93
CA ARG A 134 -17.34 -2.25 36.68
C ARG A 134 -18.84 -2.30 36.88
N GLU A 135 -19.60 -2.77 35.90
CA GLU A 135 -21.05 -2.97 36.04
C GLU A 135 -21.35 -4.02 37.14
N GLN A 136 -20.63 -5.14 37.14
CA GLN A 136 -20.76 -6.18 38.18
C GLN A 136 -20.39 -5.67 39.58
N GLU A 137 -19.34 -4.85 39.70
CA GLU A 137 -18.96 -4.23 40.98
C GLU A 137 -20.03 -3.26 41.49
N LEU A 138 -20.70 -2.53 40.60
CA LEU A 138 -21.80 -1.63 40.95
C LEU A 138 -23.04 -2.40 41.40
N GLU A 139 -23.43 -3.46 40.66
CA GLU A 139 -24.54 -4.33 41.03
C GLU A 139 -24.33 -4.95 42.42
N LEU A 140 -23.12 -5.48 42.69
CA LEU A 140 -22.79 -6.05 44.00
C LEU A 140 -22.84 -5.00 45.13
N ALA A 141 -22.40 -3.77 44.86
CA ALA A 141 -22.46 -2.69 45.84
C ALA A 141 -23.92 -2.30 46.15
N GLU A 142 -24.78 -2.23 45.14
CA GLU A 142 -26.21 -1.97 45.31
C GLU A 142 -26.91 -3.09 46.11
N GLU A 143 -26.56 -4.36 45.85
CA GLU A 143 -27.08 -5.50 46.63
C GLU A 143 -26.67 -5.42 48.11
N LEU A 144 -25.40 -5.12 48.39
CA LEU A 144 -24.91 -4.95 49.76
C LEU A 144 -25.58 -3.78 50.49
N GLU A 145 -25.79 -2.64 49.83
CA GLU A 145 -26.51 -1.50 50.42
C GLU A 145 -27.97 -1.87 50.76
N LEU A 146 -28.63 -2.66 49.91
CA LEU A 146 -29.99 -3.15 50.18
C LEU A 146 -30.04 -4.13 51.35
N GLU A 147 -29.06 -5.03 51.46
CA GLU A 147 -28.93 -5.94 52.61
C GLU A 147 -28.70 -5.17 53.92
N ASP A 148 -27.78 -4.20 53.93
CA ASP A 148 -27.50 -3.35 55.09
C ASP A 148 -28.75 -2.57 55.55
N LEU A 149 -29.51 -2.01 54.59
CA LEU A 149 -30.79 -1.34 54.87
C LEU A 149 -31.85 -2.30 55.43
N ALA A 150 -31.88 -3.55 54.96
CA ALA A 150 -32.79 -4.57 55.48
C ALA A 150 -32.44 -4.95 56.92
N PHE A 151 -31.16 -5.14 57.24
CA PHE A 151 -30.70 -5.42 58.60
C PHE A 151 -31.01 -4.27 59.57
N GLN A 152 -30.77 -3.01 59.17
CA GLN A 152 -31.09 -1.85 60.01
C GLN A 152 -32.59 -1.76 60.35
N LYS A 153 -33.48 -2.13 59.42
CA LYS A 153 -34.93 -2.15 59.68
C LYS A 153 -35.35 -3.26 60.65
N ILE A 154 -34.68 -4.41 60.62
CA ILE A 154 -34.96 -5.52 61.54
C ILE A 154 -34.57 -5.14 62.98
N ASP A 155 -33.41 -4.50 63.19
CA ASP A 155 -32.97 -4.05 64.52
C ASP A 155 -33.88 -2.97 65.10
N MET A 156 -34.41 -2.05 64.28
CA MET A 156 -35.39 -1.07 64.73
C MET A 156 -36.79 -1.66 65.00
N GLY A 157 -37.12 -2.81 64.40
CA GLY A 157 -38.38 -3.53 64.62
C GLY A 157 -38.42 -4.38 65.90
N ASN A 158 -37.26 -4.80 66.41
CA ASN A 158 -37.12 -5.62 67.63
C ASN A 158 -36.90 -4.79 68.91
N SER A 159 -37.04 -3.46 68.85
CA SER A 159 -36.83 -2.53 69.97
C SER A 159 -38.12 -2.08 70.67
N GLN A 160 -39.22 -2.83 70.57
CA GLN A 160 -40.47 -2.63 71.34
C GLN A 160 -40.64 -3.71 72.41
#